data_AF-A0A329S049-F1
#
_entry.id   AF-A0A329S049-F1
#
_cell.length_a   1.000
_cell.length_b   1.000
_cell.length_c   1.000
_cell.angle_alpha   90.00
_cell.angle_beta   90.00
_cell.angle_gamma   90.00
#
_symmetry.space_group_name_H-M   'P 1'
#
loop_
_entity.id
_entity.type
_entity.pdbx_description
1 polymer ?
#
loop_
_entity_poly.entity_id
_entity_poly.type
_entity_poly.pdbx_seq_one_letter_code
_entity_poly.pdbx_strand_id
1 'polypeptide(L)'
;MMNVRVPDVTQLFPRELRVNLAEVGVETRIVSYFMKFNRLVEDNGRFGMLDRGPAVGEEGRQRIKRRCKLLFANVAPGILKVDLARLVKLTHRDAKVNDLTLHDLMIERATRQQQYRLKTEMKLNANPRNKETLTVKPKDAQR
;
A
#
# COMPACT_ATOMS: atom_id res chain seq x y z
N MET A 1 7.29 25.72 -29.77
CA MET A 1 6.48 25.73 -28.55
C MET A 1 6.40 24.30 -28.02
N MET A 2 7.08 24.00 -26.92
CA MET A 2 6.95 22.69 -26.28
C MET A 2 5.53 22.61 -25.72
N ASN A 3 4.74 21.64 -26.16
CA ASN A 3 3.47 21.33 -25.54
C ASN A 3 3.75 20.99 -24.07
N VAL A 4 3.54 21.96 -23.17
CA VAL A 4 3.56 21.76 -21.73
C VAL A 4 2.36 20.89 -21.40
N ARG A 5 2.48 19.57 -21.65
CA ARG A 5 1.48 18.60 -21.23
C ARG A 5 1.44 18.69 -19.72
N VAL A 6 0.37 19.29 -19.20
CA VAL A 6 0.00 19.14 -17.79
C VAL A 6 -0.02 17.63 -17.51
N PRO A 7 0.92 17.09 -16.72
CA PRO A 7 1.01 15.66 -16.56
C PRO A 7 -0.22 15.21 -15.78
N ASP A 8 -0.99 14.27 -16.34
CA ASP A 8 -2.21 13.75 -15.72
C ASP A 8 -1.86 13.08 -14.38
N VAL A 9 -2.11 13.83 -13.30
CA VAL A 9 -1.89 13.43 -11.90
C VAL A 9 -2.66 12.15 -11.58
N THR A 10 -3.81 11.97 -12.24
CA THR A 10 -4.71 10.82 -12.10
C THR A 10 -4.09 9.54 -12.67
N GLN A 11 -3.20 9.66 -13.66
CA GLN A 11 -2.55 8.51 -14.30
C GLN A 11 -1.12 8.28 -13.82
N LEU A 12 -0.39 9.32 -13.41
CA LEU A 12 1.00 9.18 -12.99
C LEU A 12 1.13 8.26 -11.76
N PHE A 13 0.39 8.58 -10.68
CA PHE A 13 0.57 7.86 -9.41
C PHE A 13 0.14 6.38 -9.50
N PRO A 14 -0.98 6.00 -10.14
CA PRO A 14 -1.31 4.59 -10.30
C PRO A 14 -0.28 3.78 -11.11
N ARG A 15 0.42 4.42 -12.05
CA ARG A 15 1.46 3.77 -12.86
C ARG A 15 2.77 3.64 -12.09
N GLU A 16 3.18 4.71 -11.43
CA GLU A 16 4.54 4.86 -10.89
C GLU A 16 4.62 4.52 -9.39
N LEU A 17 3.60 4.87 -8.61
CA LEU A 17 3.58 4.73 -7.16
C LEU A 17 3.04 3.35 -6.76
N ARG A 18 3.95 2.43 -6.44
CA ARG A 18 3.62 1.09 -5.97
C ARG A 18 4.44 0.75 -4.73
N VAL A 19 3.79 0.08 -3.78
CA VAL A 19 4.47 -0.47 -2.59
C VAL A 19 5.39 -1.61 -3.06
N ASN A 20 6.68 -1.56 -2.70
CA ASN A 20 7.63 -2.61 -3.06
C ASN A 20 7.40 -3.86 -2.21
N LEU A 21 6.66 -4.84 -2.72
CA LEU A 21 6.33 -6.05 -1.96
C LEU A 21 7.52 -7.02 -1.77
N ALA A 22 8.63 -6.84 -2.52
CA ALA A 22 9.84 -7.63 -2.35
C ALA A 22 10.64 -7.23 -1.10
N GLU A 23 10.42 -6.01 -0.59
CA GLU A 23 11.02 -5.54 0.66
C GLU A 23 10.46 -6.35 1.85
N VAL A 24 11.37 -7.00 2.59
CA VAL A 24 11.03 -7.88 3.72
C VAL A 24 10.52 -7.07 4.91
N GLY A 25 11.16 -5.93 5.18
CA GLY A 25 10.80 -5.02 6.27
C GLY A 25 9.51 -4.27 5.96
N VAL A 26 8.48 -4.46 6.78
CA VAL A 26 7.20 -3.72 6.63
C VAL A 26 7.44 -2.22 6.72
N GLU A 27 8.17 -1.78 7.74
CA GLU A 27 8.48 -0.37 7.96
C GLU A 27 9.28 0.22 6.81
N THR A 28 10.40 -0.41 6.43
CA THR A 28 11.23 0.00 5.28
C THR A 28 10.39 0.14 4.02
N ARG A 29 9.50 -0.82 3.76
CA ARG A 29 8.61 -0.80 2.60
C ARG A 29 7.66 0.39 2.58
N ILE A 30 7.07 0.76 3.72
CA ILE A 30 6.20 1.92 3.82
C ILE A 30 7.01 3.22 3.73
N VAL A 31 8.16 3.30 4.39
CA VAL A 31 9.07 4.46 4.27
C VAL A 31 9.49 4.68 2.82
N SER A 32 9.96 3.63 2.12
CA SER A 32 10.32 3.70 0.70
C SER A 32 9.15 4.14 -0.18
N TYR A 33 7.93 3.70 0.13
CA TYR A 33 6.73 4.13 -0.58
C TYR A 33 6.48 5.64 -0.44
N PHE A 34 6.59 6.19 0.77
CA PHE A 34 6.45 7.63 1.02
C PHE A 34 7.60 8.43 0.40
N MET A 35 8.82 7.89 0.40
CA MET A 35 9.97 8.51 -0.27
C MET A 35 9.78 8.55 -1.79
N LYS A 36 9.30 7.46 -2.40
CA LYS A 36 8.97 7.41 -3.82
C LYS A 36 7.87 8.41 -4.19
N PHE A 37 6.87 8.58 -3.33
CA PHE A 37 5.86 9.62 -3.50
C PHE A 37 6.48 11.03 -3.56
N ASN A 38 7.38 11.36 -2.63
CA ASN A 38 8.01 12.69 -2.62
C ASN A 38 8.88 12.90 -3.86
N ARG A 39 9.69 11.91 -4.26
CA ARG A 39 10.46 11.97 -5.50
C ARG A 39 9.58 12.19 -6.73
N LEU A 40 8.46 11.47 -6.85
CA LEU A 40 7.51 11.69 -7.96
C LEU A 40 6.90 13.10 -7.96
N VAL A 41 6.66 13.68 -6.78
CA VAL A 41 6.19 15.08 -6.68
C VAL A 41 7.28 16.04 -7.14
N GLU A 42 8.52 15.80 -6.73
CA GLU A 42 9.70 16.59 -7.07
C GLU A 42 10.00 16.55 -8.58
N ASP A 43 10.17 15.36 -9.14
CA ASP A 43 10.56 15.13 -10.54
C ASP A 43 9.54 15.68 -11.54
N ASN A 44 8.26 15.79 -11.15
CA ASN A 44 7.18 16.24 -12.01
C ASN A 44 6.81 17.71 -11.82
N GLY A 45 7.63 18.49 -11.09
CA GLY A 45 7.40 19.92 -10.90
C GLY A 45 6.09 20.25 -10.16
N ARG A 46 5.59 19.31 -9.33
CA ARG A 46 4.32 19.46 -8.59
C ARG A 46 4.50 20.11 -7.23
N PHE A 47 5.64 20.80 -7.07
CA PHE A 47 5.95 21.68 -5.95
C PHE A 47 4.82 22.71 -5.77
N GLY A 48 4.42 22.96 -4.52
CA GLY A 48 3.25 23.80 -4.20
C GLY A 48 1.93 23.01 -4.04
N MET A 49 1.52 22.17 -4.99
CA MET A 49 0.25 21.42 -4.87
C MET A 49 0.36 20.19 -3.96
N LEU A 50 1.52 19.54 -3.96
CA LEU A 50 1.77 18.28 -3.25
C LEU A 50 3.07 18.30 -2.45
N ASP A 51 3.75 19.44 -2.32
CA ASP A 51 4.99 19.57 -1.56
C ASP A 51 4.81 19.30 -0.04
N ARG A 52 5.92 18.93 0.62
CA ARG A 52 6.04 18.69 2.07
C ARG A 52 6.11 19.97 2.92
N GLY A 53 5.93 21.15 2.33
CA GLY A 53 5.91 22.40 3.08
C GLY A 53 4.92 22.41 4.26
N PRO A 54 5.05 23.36 5.20
CA PRO A 54 4.26 23.42 6.43
C PRO A 54 2.75 23.44 6.16
N ALA A 55 1.96 22.66 6.92
CA ALA A 55 0.50 22.59 6.80
C ALA A 55 -0.21 23.82 7.40
N VAL A 56 0.37 25.00 7.24
CA VAL A 56 -0.15 26.27 7.76
C VAL A 56 -1.25 26.79 6.85
N GLY A 57 -2.31 27.32 7.45
CA GLY A 57 -3.45 27.85 6.72
C GLY A 57 -4.29 26.79 6.01
N GLU A 58 -5.30 27.25 5.28
CA GLU A 58 -6.23 26.36 4.58
C GLU A 58 -5.56 25.63 3.40
N GLU A 59 -4.74 26.33 2.62
CA GLU A 59 -4.03 25.76 1.49
C GLU A 59 -3.08 24.63 1.91
N GLY A 60 -2.38 24.82 3.04
CA GLY A 60 -1.54 23.80 3.66
C GLY A 60 -2.32 22.54 4.01
N ARG A 61 -3.47 22.69 4.68
CA ARG A 61 -4.35 21.57 5.03
C ARG A 61 -4.90 20.86 3.79
N GLN A 62 -5.32 21.60 2.77
CA GLN A 62 -5.81 21.02 1.51
C GLN A 62 -4.70 20.27 0.75
N ARG A 63 -3.46 20.77 0.78
CA ARG A 63 -2.29 20.09 0.24
C ARG A 63 -2.05 18.74 0.92
N ILE A 64 -2.00 18.71 2.26
CA ILE A 64 -1.82 17.44 2.98
C ILE A 64 -2.99 16.47 2.72
N LYS A 65 -4.22 16.97 2.65
CA LYS A 65 -5.39 16.15 2.30
C LYS A 65 -5.27 15.53 0.90
N ARG A 66 -4.78 16.27 -0.09
CA ARG A 66 -4.50 15.75 -1.44
C ARG A 66 -3.40 14.68 -1.41
N ARG A 67 -2.32 14.91 -0.66
CA ARG A 67 -1.23 13.93 -0.45
C ARG A 67 -1.78 12.63 0.15
N CYS A 68 -2.53 12.73 1.25
CA CYS A 68 -3.16 11.57 1.91
C CYS A 68 -4.06 10.81 0.95
N LYS A 69 -4.89 11.50 0.15
CA LYS A 69 -5.77 10.87 -0.84
C LYS A 69 -4.99 10.06 -1.89
N LEU A 70 -3.89 10.60 -2.40
CA LEU A 70 -3.04 9.93 -3.41
C LEU A 70 -2.27 8.76 -2.81
N LEU A 71 -1.68 8.93 -1.63
CA LEU A 71 -1.00 7.86 -0.90
C LEU A 71 -1.97 6.71 -0.63
N PHE A 72 -3.16 7.02 -0.15
CA PHE A 72 -4.20 6.05 0.17
C PHE A 72 -4.72 5.30 -1.07
N ALA A 73 -4.91 6.01 -2.20
CA ALA A 73 -5.45 5.43 -3.41
C ALA A 73 -4.53 4.35 -4.03
N ASN A 74 -3.23 4.45 -3.81
CA ASN A 74 -2.21 3.60 -4.44
C ASN A 74 -1.55 2.60 -3.47
N VAL A 75 -2.14 2.41 -2.27
CA VAL A 75 -1.67 1.38 -1.32
C VAL A 75 -1.91 -0.02 -1.90
N ALA A 76 -0.87 -0.85 -1.80
CA ALA A 76 -0.93 -2.28 -2.04
C ALA A 76 -0.36 -3.03 -0.83
N PRO A 77 -0.81 -4.26 -0.53
CA PRO A 77 -1.83 -5.04 -1.25
C PRO A 77 -3.27 -4.51 -1.04
N GLY A 78 -4.21 -4.87 -1.92
CA GLY A 78 -5.59 -4.36 -1.89
C GLY A 78 -6.33 -4.59 -0.57
N ILE A 79 -6.02 -5.69 0.12
CA ILE A 79 -6.58 -5.99 1.46
C ILE A 79 -6.16 -4.94 2.51
N LEU A 80 -4.93 -4.43 2.46
CA LEU A 80 -4.45 -3.35 3.31
C LEU A 80 -5.23 -2.06 3.04
N LYS A 81 -5.46 -1.75 1.76
CA LYS A 81 -6.25 -0.59 1.36
C LYS A 81 -7.69 -0.65 1.89
N VAL A 82 -8.34 -1.81 1.83
CA VAL A 82 -9.71 -1.99 2.36
C VAL A 82 -9.75 -1.82 3.88
N ASP A 83 -8.82 -2.42 4.62
CA ASP A 83 -8.76 -2.28 6.08
C ASP A 83 -8.52 -0.82 6.49
N LEU A 84 -7.53 -0.17 5.87
CA LEU A 84 -7.27 1.25 6.09
C LEU A 84 -8.51 2.11 5.75
N ALA A 85 -9.25 1.81 4.69
CA ALA A 85 -10.45 2.58 4.31
C ALA A 85 -11.51 2.52 5.40
N ARG A 86 -11.71 1.32 5.96
CA ARG A 86 -12.66 1.09 7.04
C ARG A 86 -12.25 1.85 8.30
N LEU A 87 -10.97 1.78 8.68
CA LEU A 87 -10.45 2.44 9.89
C LEU A 87 -10.48 3.95 9.79
N VAL A 88 -10.05 4.49 8.66
CA VAL A 88 -10.04 5.92 8.41
C VAL A 88 -11.48 6.49 8.35
N LYS A 89 -12.47 5.67 7.96
CA LYS A 89 -13.89 6.05 8.00
C LYS A 89 -14.46 6.03 9.42
N LEU A 90 -14.12 5.03 10.22
CA LEU A 90 -14.77 4.77 11.51
C LEU A 90 -14.06 5.42 12.70
N THR A 91 -12.73 5.37 12.75
CA THR A 91 -11.97 5.66 13.98
C THR A 91 -10.79 6.61 13.77
N HIS A 92 -10.08 6.55 12.64
CA HIS A 92 -8.84 7.31 12.40
C HIS A 92 -9.05 8.39 11.33
N ARG A 93 -9.98 9.31 11.57
CA ARG A 93 -10.36 10.35 10.58
C ARG A 93 -9.20 11.30 10.25
N ASP A 94 -8.29 11.51 11.20
CA ASP A 94 -7.16 12.43 11.07
C ASP A 94 -6.14 11.97 10.01
N ALA A 95 -6.05 10.66 9.75
CA ALA A 95 -5.21 10.11 8.67
C ALA A 95 -5.66 10.55 7.26
N LYS A 96 -6.83 11.20 7.11
CA LYS A 96 -7.23 11.84 5.83
C LYS A 96 -6.55 13.19 5.60
N VAL A 97 -6.10 13.85 6.67
CA VAL A 97 -5.63 15.24 6.66
C VAL A 97 -4.24 15.39 7.28
N ASN A 98 -3.64 14.30 7.72
CA ASN A 98 -2.29 14.23 8.25
C ASN A 98 -1.57 13.01 7.65
N ASP A 99 -0.54 13.26 6.84
CA ASP A 99 0.20 12.20 6.16
C ASP A 99 1.16 11.43 7.09
N LEU A 100 1.55 12.03 8.23
CA LEU A 100 2.29 11.33 9.30
C LEU A 100 1.38 10.33 10.02
N THR A 101 0.17 10.75 10.41
CA THR A 101 -0.80 9.83 11.02
C THR A 101 -1.18 8.69 10.05
N LEU A 102 -1.27 8.99 8.75
CA LEU A 102 -1.49 7.97 7.73
C LEU A 102 -0.30 6.99 7.63
N HIS A 103 0.93 7.50 7.68
CA HIS A 103 2.15 6.70 7.67
C HIS A 103 2.17 5.68 8.81
N ASP A 104 1.95 6.15 10.04
CA ASP A 104 2.00 5.30 11.23
C ASP A 104 0.90 4.23 11.21
N LEU A 105 -0.31 4.62 10.79
CA LEU A 105 -1.42 3.68 10.60
C LEU A 105 -1.12 2.63 9.53
N MET A 106 -0.45 3.01 8.43
CA MET A 106 -0.03 2.07 7.39
C MET A 106 0.98 1.04 7.90
N ILE A 107 1.97 1.46 8.70
CA ILE A 107 2.94 0.55 9.33
C ILE A 107 2.23 -0.41 10.28
N GLU A 108 1.38 0.11 11.16
CA GLU A 108 0.67 -0.70 12.15
C GLU A 108 -0.15 -1.80 11.46
N ARG A 109 -0.93 -1.43 10.44
CA ARG A 109 -1.82 -2.36 9.74
C ARG A 109 -1.09 -3.34 8.84
N ALA A 110 -0.06 -2.89 8.14
CA ALA A 110 0.76 -3.79 7.35
C ALA A 110 1.51 -4.80 8.23
N THR A 111 1.95 -4.39 9.42
CA THR A 111 2.66 -5.27 10.38
C THR A 111 1.72 -6.34 10.90
N ARG A 112 0.52 -5.97 11.36
CA ARG A 112 -0.50 -6.94 11.79
C ARG A 112 -0.83 -7.93 10.68
N GLN A 113 -1.03 -7.47 9.44
CA GLN A 113 -1.31 -8.35 8.31
C GLN A 113 -0.17 -9.34 8.04
N GLN A 114 1.07 -8.89 8.08
CA GLN A 114 2.24 -9.76 7.91
C GLN A 114 2.32 -10.80 9.03
N GLN A 115 2.06 -10.41 10.29
CA GLN A 115 2.04 -11.35 11.42
C GLN A 115 0.95 -12.41 11.28
N TYR A 116 -0.27 -12.03 10.87
CA TYR A 116 -1.34 -12.99 10.60
C TYR A 116 -0.98 -13.97 9.49
N ARG A 117 -0.36 -13.49 8.42
CA ARG A 117 0.11 -14.33 7.32
C ARG A 117 1.13 -15.37 7.79
N LEU A 118 2.18 -14.92 8.50
CA LEU A 118 3.21 -15.81 9.05
C LEU A 118 2.61 -16.86 10.01
N LYS A 119 1.70 -16.45 10.90
CA LYS A 119 1.01 -17.36 11.84
C LYS A 119 0.15 -18.40 11.10
N THR A 120 -0.43 -18.02 9.96
CA THR A 120 -1.27 -18.92 9.15
C THR A 120 -0.40 -19.92 8.38
N GLU A 121 0.70 -19.45 7.78
CA GLU A 121 1.70 -20.29 7.12
C GLU A 121 2.30 -21.32 8.09
N MET A 122 2.65 -20.93 9.32
CA MET A 122 3.12 -21.84 10.37
C MET A 122 2.11 -22.94 10.71
N LYS A 123 0.81 -22.59 10.83
CA LYS A 123 -0.25 -23.56 11.13
C LYS A 123 -0.47 -24.56 9.99
N LEU A 124 -0.38 -24.09 8.74
CA LEU A 124 -0.51 -24.96 7.56
C LEU A 124 0.69 -25.91 7.43
N ASN A 125 1.90 -25.41 7.67
CA ASN A 125 3.12 -26.21 7.61
C ASN A 125 3.23 -27.22 8.77
N ALA A 126 2.59 -26.93 9.92
CA ALA A 126 2.51 -27.85 11.05
C ALA A 126 1.51 -29.01 10.84
N ASN A 127 0.72 -28.99 9.75
CA ASN A 127 -0.32 -29.99 9.49
C ASN A 127 -0.04 -30.76 8.17
N PRO A 128 0.91 -31.72 8.14
CA PRO A 128 1.32 -32.41 6.91
C PRO A 128 0.33 -33.47 6.39
N ARG A 129 -0.81 -33.70 7.05
CA ARG A 129 -1.83 -34.65 6.57
C ARG A 129 -2.77 -33.97 5.56
N ASN A 130 -2.40 -34.03 4.27
CA ASN A 130 -3.31 -34.18 3.12
C ASN A 130 -2.54 -34.06 1.77
N LYS A 131 -1.42 -34.77 1.62
CA LYS A 131 -0.73 -34.93 0.32
C LYS A 131 -0.56 -36.38 -0.13
N GLU A 132 -1.33 -37.32 0.43
CA GLU A 132 -1.32 -38.73 0.00
C GLU A 132 -2.72 -39.24 -0.29
N THR A 133 -3.35 -38.76 -1.37
CA THR A 133 -4.41 -39.56 -2.05
C THR A 133 -4.63 -39.11 -3.50
N LEU A 134 -3.57 -39.03 -4.30
CA LEU A 134 -3.70 -39.07 -5.77
C LEU A 134 -2.61 -39.98 -6.36
N THR A 135 -2.49 -41.19 -5.81
CA THR A 135 -1.79 -42.31 -6.44
C THR A 135 -2.69 -43.54 -6.45
N VAL A 136 -3.88 -43.41 -7.05
CA VAL A 136 -4.62 -44.60 -7.50
C VAL A 136 -4.12 -44.94 -8.90
N LYS A 137 -3.11 -45.80 -8.95
CA LYS A 137 -2.87 -46.66 -10.12
C LYS A 137 -4.03 -47.65 -10.21
N PRO A 138 -4.68 -47.85 -11.36
CA PRO A 138 -5.31 -49.12 -11.66
C PRO A 138 -4.25 -50.04 -12.26
N LYS A 139 -3.92 -51.10 -11.52
CA LYS A 139 -3.32 -52.31 -12.07
C LYS A 139 -4.39 -53.09 -12.83
N ASP A 140 -3.90 -53.84 -13.79
CA ASP A 140 -4.55 -54.72 -14.76
C ASP A 140 -5.76 -55.51 -14.25
N ALA A 141 -6.77 -55.63 -15.11
CA ALA A 141 -7.73 -56.73 -15.10
C ALA A 141 -7.82 -57.32 -16.51
N GLN A 142 -7.35 -58.56 -16.61
CA GLN A 142 -7.33 -59.43 -17.77
C GLN A 142 -8.72 -60.07 -17.98
N ARG A 143 -9.29 -59.95 -19.18
CA ARG A 143 -10.05 -61.01 -19.87
C ARG A 143 -10.39 -60.65 -21.30
#